data_AF-A0A6B2BYV9-F1
#
_entry.id   AF-A0A6B2BYV9-F1
#
_cell.length_a   1.000
_cell.length_b   1.000
_cell.length_c   1.000
_cell.angle_alpha   90.00
_cell.angle_beta   90.00
_cell.angle_gamma   90.00
#
_symmetry.space_group_name_H-M   'P 1'
#
loop_
_entity.id
_entity.type
_entity.pdbx_description
1 polymer ?
#
loop_
_entity_poly.entity_id
_entity_poly.type
_entity_poly.pdbx_seq_one_letter_code
_entity_poly.pdbx_strand_id
1 'polypeptide(L)' 'MSKFFDVLKGLEGKSVLIRLRNGLEARGKAVMIDPPTMNVLLNDADLKNADGSDSEHFGVLIIRGDQVSLLAPLS' A
#
# COMPACT_ATOMS: atom_id res chain seq x y z
N MET A 1 -11.55 19.34 -4.84
CA MET A 1 -10.47 18.47 -4.32
C MET A 1 -9.39 18.34 -5.39
N SER A 2 -8.13 18.11 -5.02
CA SER A 2 -7.06 17.99 -6.01
C SER A 2 -7.23 16.68 -6.79
N LYS A 3 -6.98 16.71 -8.10
CA LYS A 3 -7.02 15.52 -8.99
C LYS A 3 -6.12 14.38 -8.47
N PHE A 4 -5.09 14.72 -7.71
CA PHE A 4 -4.20 13.77 -7.05
C PHE A 4 -4.91 12.95 -5.94
N PHE A 5 -5.69 13.60 -5.08
CA PHE A 5 -6.43 12.90 -4.02
C PHE A 5 -7.52 11.99 -4.59
N ASP A 6 -8.15 12.40 -5.69
CA ASP A 6 -9.14 11.58 -6.39
C ASP A 6 -8.50 10.29 -6.95
N VAL A 7 -7.26 10.37 -7.46
CA VAL A 7 -6.50 9.20 -7.92
C VAL A 7 -6.20 8.24 -6.77
N LEU A 8 -5.75 8.76 -5.62
CA LEU A 8 -5.47 7.94 -4.44
C LEU A 8 -6.73 7.23 -3.94
N LYS A 9 -7.86 7.95 -3.83
CA LYS A 9 -9.14 7.35 -3.44
C LYS A 9 -9.64 6.32 -4.44
N GLY A 10 -9.37 6.52 -5.73
CA GLY A 10 -9.69 5.55 -6.78
C GLY A 10 -8.92 4.22 -6.71
N LEU A 11 -7.95 4.08 -5.80
CA LEU A 11 -7.25 2.82 -5.51
C LEU A 11 -7.91 2.01 -4.39
N GLU A 12 -8.79 2.61 -3.58
CA GLU A 12 -9.55 1.87 -2.57
C GLU A 12 -10.40 0.78 -3.23
N GLY A 13 -10.45 -0.39 -2.60
CA GLY A 13 -11.07 -1.61 -3.12
C GLY A 13 -10.21 -2.42 -4.11
N LYS A 14 -9.06 -1.90 -4.57
CA LYS A 14 -8.18 -2.59 -5.51
C LYS A 14 -7.01 -3.26 -4.80
N SER A 15 -6.46 -4.28 -5.43
CA SER A 15 -5.14 -4.81 -5.05
C SER A 15 -4.07 -3.79 -5.41
N VAL A 16 -3.15 -3.54 -4.50
CA VAL A 16 -2.08 -2.55 -4.68
C VAL A 16 -0.73 -3.13 -4.29
N LEU A 17 0.32 -2.60 -4.90
CA LEU A 17 1.70 -2.75 -4.51
C LEU A 17 2.14 -1.46 -3.82
N ILE A 18 2.73 -1.60 -2.64
CA ILE A 18 3.34 -0.50 -1.89
C ILE A 18 4.80 -0.82 -1.68
N ARG A 19 5.69 0.06 -2.13
CA ARG A 19 7.12 -0.01 -1.76
C ARG A 19 7.37 0.91 -0.57
N LEU A 20 8.08 0.39 0.41
CA LEU A 20 8.51 1.14 1.59
C LEU A 20 9.93 1.67 1.40
N ARG A 21 10.28 2.73 2.14
CA ARG A 21 11.62 3.36 2.07
C ARG A 21 12.77 2.41 2.45
N ASN A 22 12.50 1.41 3.29
CA ASN A 22 13.47 0.41 3.73
C ASN A 22 13.65 -0.76 2.75
N GLY A 23 13.01 -0.72 1.57
CA GLY A 23 13.13 -1.78 0.57
C GLY A 23 12.14 -2.93 0.72
N LEU A 24 11.22 -2.86 1.70
CA LEU A 24 10.11 -3.81 1.79
C LEU A 24 9.04 -3.48 0.74
N GLU A 25 8.32 -4.51 0.31
CA GLU A 25 7.14 -4.42 -0.53
C GLU A 25 5.94 -5.04 0.20
N ALA A 26 4.85 -4.28 0.28
CA ALA A 26 3.56 -4.78 0.73
C ALA A 26 2.63 -4.94 -0.48
N ARG A 27 1.88 -6.04 -0.53
CA ARG A 27 0.83 -6.30 -1.52
C ARG A 27 -0.43 -6.66 -0.78
N GLY A 28 -1.57 -6.10 -1.18
CA GLY A 28 -2.85 -6.43 -0.55
C GLY A 28 -3.97 -5.57 -1.10
N LYS A 29 -5.18 -5.76 -0.58
CA LYS A 29 -6.34 -4.96 -0.98
C LYS A 29 -6.37 -3.65 -0.19
N ALA A 30 -6.27 -2.51 -0.86
CA ALA A 30 -6.39 -1.20 -0.24
C ALA A 30 -7.82 -0.99 0.27
N VAL A 31 -8.03 -1.00 1.58
CA VAL A 31 -9.34 -0.76 2.19
C VAL A 31 -9.57 0.74 2.33
N MET A 32 -8.54 1.47 2.75
CA MET A 32 -8.59 2.91 2.97
C MET A 32 -7.23 3.51 2.67
N ILE A 33 -7.23 4.65 1.99
CA ILE A 33 -6.05 5.50 1.79
C ILE A 33 -6.43 6.89 2.30
N ASP A 34 -5.68 7.42 3.26
CA ASP A 34 -5.85 8.79 3.73
C ASP A 34 -5.01 9.75 2.86
N PRO A 35 -5.59 10.52 1.93
CA PRO A 35 -4.79 11.24 0.93
C PRO A 35 -3.82 12.31 1.49
N PRO A 36 -4.16 13.07 2.56
CA PRO A 36 -3.24 14.01 3.19
C PRO A 36 -1.98 13.38 3.77
N THR A 37 -2.07 12.18 4.34
CA THR A 37 -0.94 11.53 5.03
C THR A 37 -0.33 10.38 4.24
N MET A 38 -1.05 9.85 3.24
CA MET A 38 -0.80 8.57 2.58
C MET A 38 -0.76 7.35 3.51
N ASN A 39 -1.38 7.43 4.69
CA ASN A 39 -1.61 6.23 5.49
C ASN A 39 -2.51 5.27 4.71
N VAL A 40 -2.15 3.98 4.68
CA VAL A 40 -2.89 2.95 3.95
C VAL A 40 -3.25 1.81 4.87
N LEU A 41 -4.51 1.40 4.84
CA LEU A 41 -5.00 0.16 5.41
C LEU A 41 -5.10 -0.89 4.31
N LEU A 42 -4.36 -1.99 4.45
CA LEU A 42 -4.46 -3.16 3.58
C LEU A 42 -5.17 -4.31 4.31
N ASN A 43 -6.00 -5.05 3.58
CA ASN A 43 -6.44 -6.38 3.97
C ASN A 43 -5.76 -7.43 3.11
N ASP A 44 -5.65 -8.65 3.64
CA ASP A 44 -5.12 -9.83 2.92
C ASP A 44 -3.75 -9.49 2.32
N ALA A 45 -2.84 -9.08 3.20
CA ALA A 45 -1.62 -8.38 2.84
C ALA A 45 -0.38 -9.24 3.03
N ASP A 46 0.44 -9.35 2.00
CA ASP A 46 1.77 -9.93 2.07
C ASP A 46 2.82 -8.83 2.22
N LEU A 47 3.76 -8.99 3.13
CA LEU A 47 4.95 -8.15 3.27
C LEU A 47 6.18 -8.99 2.94
N LYS A 48 7.05 -8.45 2.09
CA LYS A 48 8.27 -9.14 1.68
C LYS A 48 9.42 -8.18 1.38
N ASN A 49 10.62 -8.71 1.26
CA ASN A 49 11.73 -7.95 0.69
C ASN A 49 11.50 -7.70 -0.81
N ALA A 50 12.03 -6.60 -1.34
CA ALA A 50 11.91 -6.27 -2.78
C ALA A 50 12.58 -7.30 -3.71
N ASP A 51 13.55 -8.07 -3.22
CA ASP A 51 14.16 -9.18 -3.96
C ASP A 51 13.30 -10.46 -3.97
N GLY A 52 12.16 -10.43 -3.25
CA GLY A 52 11.24 -11.56 -3.12
C GLY A 52 11.66 -12.60 -2.09
N SER A 53 12.76 -12.38 -1.36
CA SER A 53 13.08 -13.18 -0.18
C SER A 53 12.11 -12.88 0.96
N ASP A 54 11.80 -13.89 1.76
CA ASP A 54 10.95 -13.86 2.96
C ASP A 54 9.60 -13.12 2.79
N SER A 55 8.52 -13.90 2.75
CA SER A 55 7.16 -13.39 2.67
C SER A 55 6.40 -13.74 3.94
N GLU A 56 5.85 -12.73 4.61
CA GLU A 56 4.95 -12.90 5.74
C GLU A 56 3.55 -12.40 5.37
N HIS A 57 2.53 -13.15 5.77
CA HIS A 57 1.14 -12.86 5.47
C HIS A 57 0.43 -12.25 6.68
N PHE A 58 -0.29 -11.16 6.46
CA PHE A 58 -1.03 -10.40 7.45
C PHE A 58 -2.49 -10.24 7.00
N GLY A 59 -3.44 -10.60 7.88
CA GLY A 59 -4.86 -10.37 7.59
C GLY A 59 -5.19 -8.88 7.43
N VAL A 60 -4.54 -8.02 8.23
CA VAL A 60 -4.66 -6.56 8.19
C VAL A 60 -3.29 -5.93 8.42
N LEU A 61 -2.92 -4.96 7.57
CA LEU A 61 -1.68 -4.20 7.70
C LEU A 61 -1.96 -2.69 7.59
N ILE A 62 -1.49 -1.91 8.58
CA ILE A 62 -1.53 -0.45 8.52
C ILE A 62 -0.13 0.05 8.15
N ILE A 63 -0.04 0.72 7.01
CA ILE A 63 1.20 1.34 6.54
C ILE A 63 1.14 2.83 6.82
N ARG A 64 2.16 3.33 7.51
CA ARG A 64 2.34 4.77 7.68
C ARG A 64 2.80 5.41 6.37
N GLY A 65 2.15 6.49 5.97
CA GLY A 65 2.40 7.12 4.68
C GLY A 65 3.78 7.76 4.54
N ASP A 66 4.44 8.13 5.65
CA ASP A 66 5.83 8.60 5.60
C ASP A 66 6.81 7.51 5.17
N GLN A 67 6.43 6.23 5.28
CA GLN A 67 7.24 5.11 4.83
C GLN A 67 6.98 4.73 3.36
N VAL A 68 5.90 5.23 2.74
CA VAL A 68 5.55 4.93 1.35
C VAL A 68 6.50 5.65 0.41
N SER A 69 7.16 4.89 -0.48
CA SER A 69 7.98 5.41 -1.58
C SER A 69 7.29 5.24 -2.94
N LEU A 70 6.41 4.23 -3.06
CA LEU A 70 5.58 3.99 -4.24
C LEU A 70 4.27 3.33 -3.82
N LEU A 71 3.17 3.74 -4.44
CA LEU A 71 1.84 3.10 -4.35
C LEU A 71 1.32 2.94 -5.78
N ALA A 72 1.06 1.70 -6.19
CA ALA A 72 0.59 1.39 -7.54
C ALA A 72 -0.52 0.33 -7.51
N PRO A 73 -1.51 0.39 -8.41
CA PRO A 73 -2.46 -0.71 -8.56
C PRO A 73 -1.73 -1.96 -9.07
N LEU A 74 -2.08 -3.11 -8.52
CA LEU A 74 -1.85 -4.40 -9.16
C LEU A 74 -3.03 -4.62 -10.11
N SER A 75 -2.70 -4.85 -11.38
CA SER A 75 -3.63 -5.03 -12.50
C SER A 75 -4.85 -5.88 -12.16
#